data_AF-A0A256YAP0-F1
#
_entry.id   AF-A0A256YAP0-F1
#
_cell.length_a   1.000
_cell.length_b   1.000
_cell.length_c   1.000
_cell.angle_alpha   90.00
_cell.angle_beta   90.00
_cell.angle_gamma   90.00
#
_symmetry.space_group_name_H-M   'P 1'
#
loop_
_entity.id
_entity.type
_entity.pdbx_description
1 polymer ?
#
loop_
_entity_poly.entity_id
_entity_poly.type
_entity_poly.pdbx_seq_one_letter_code
_entity_poly.pdbx_strand_id
1 'polypeptide(L)'
;MVYLLKKPGNKVFLKSIRIRNFKSIEDLTLELKPGINLFVGANRAGKTNILEAIRFLYKALIADANKTPYLPHRPHYWDPLDLVFKKDPSRYISYELTLEHFTSIKNNI
;
A
#
# COMPACT_ATOMS: atom_id res chain seq x y z
N MET A 1 7.04 13.05 -42.28
CA MET A 1 6.39 13.61 -41.07
C MET A 1 5.70 12.47 -40.34
N VAL A 2 6.24 11.99 -39.21
CA VAL A 2 5.67 10.88 -38.42
C VAL A 2 5.02 11.47 -37.18
N TYR A 3 3.70 11.32 -37.03
CA TYR A 3 3.01 11.70 -35.81
C TYR A 3 3.12 10.55 -34.79
N LEU A 4 3.89 10.77 -33.72
CA LEU A 4 3.85 9.92 -32.53
C LEU A 4 2.56 10.23 -31.76
N LEU A 5 1.51 9.45 -31.99
CA LEU A 5 0.33 9.47 -31.14
C LEU A 5 0.73 9.01 -29.73
N LYS A 6 0.83 9.96 -28.80
CA LYS A 6 1.00 9.69 -27.37
C LYS A 6 -0.17 8.81 -26.92
N LYS A 7 0.09 7.52 -26.63
CA LYS A 7 -0.93 6.58 -26.12
C LYS A 7 -1.71 7.28 -24.99
N PRO A 8 -3.04 7.20 -24.97
CA PRO A 8 -3.82 7.76 -23.87
C PRO A 8 -3.27 7.17 -22.56
N GLY A 9 -2.88 8.05 -21.64
CA GLY A 9 -2.33 7.62 -20.36
C GLY A 9 -3.44 6.99 -19.55
N ASN A 10 -3.46 5.66 -19.47
CA ASN A 10 -4.36 4.94 -18.57
C ASN A 10 -3.97 5.31 -17.14
N LYS A 11 -4.83 6.06 -16.45
CA LYS A 11 -4.63 6.35 -15.03
C LYS A 11 -5.26 5.23 -14.22
N VAL A 12 -4.46 4.56 -13.41
CA VAL A 12 -4.92 3.56 -12.44
C VAL A 12 -4.90 4.19 -11.06
N PHE A 13 -5.94 3.95 -10.28
CA PHE A 13 -6.12 4.49 -8.94
C PHE A 13 -6.40 3.36 -7.96
N LEU A 14 -5.80 3.42 -6.77
CA LEU A 14 -6.12 2.51 -5.67
C LEU A 14 -7.40 2.99 -4.99
N LYS A 15 -8.52 2.33 -5.26
CA LYS A 15 -9.82 2.64 -4.67
C LYS A 15 -9.92 2.17 -3.23
N SER A 16 -9.49 0.95 -2.96
CA SER A 16 -9.50 0.42 -1.60
C SER A 16 -8.34 -0.52 -1.34
N ILE A 17 -7.94 -0.58 -0.07
CA ILE A 17 -6.93 -1.51 0.44
C ILE A 17 -7.44 -2.12 1.73
N ARG A 18 -7.50 -3.45 1.78
CA ARG A 18 -7.69 -4.21 3.02
C ARG A 18 -6.35 -4.74 3.50
N ILE A 19 -6.07 -4.57 4.77
CA ILE A 19 -4.82 -4.97 5.44
C ILE A 19 -5.21 -5.91 6.58
N ARG A 20 -4.64 -7.12 6.59
CA ARG A 20 -4.88 -8.09 7.66
C ARG A 20 -3.58 -8.54 8.31
N ASN A 21 -3.64 -8.72 9.62
CA ASN A 21 -2.58 -9.27 10.48
C ASN A 21 -1.24 -8.49 10.44
N PHE A 22 -1.27 -7.16 10.30
CA PHE A 22 -0.07 -6.32 10.23
C PHE A 22 0.11 -5.46 11.49
N LYS A 23 1.17 -5.68 12.27
CA LYS A 23 1.48 -4.96 13.52
C LYS A 23 0.27 -4.91 14.48
N SER A 24 -0.34 -3.75 14.69
CA SER A 24 -1.54 -3.60 15.53
C SER A 24 -2.86 -3.75 14.78
N ILE A 25 -2.82 -4.05 13.48
CA ILE A 25 -3.98 -4.19 12.60
C ILE A 25 -4.35 -5.67 12.49
N GLU A 26 -5.50 -6.05 13.04
CA GLU A 26 -6.07 -7.38 12.82
C GLU A 26 -6.74 -7.47 11.46
N ASP A 27 -7.69 -6.57 11.18
CA ASP A 27 -8.38 -6.44 9.90
C ASP A 27 -8.85 -4.99 9.72
N LEU A 28 -8.41 -4.34 8.65
CA LEU A 28 -8.75 -2.95 8.33
C LEU A 28 -8.96 -2.79 6.83
N THR A 29 -10.10 -2.23 6.44
CA THR A 29 -10.38 -1.79 5.07
C THR A 29 -10.36 -0.27 5.01
N LEU A 30 -9.61 0.28 4.07
CA LEU A 30 -9.55 1.72 3.79
C LEU A 30 -10.09 1.98 2.38
N GLU A 31 -11.12 2.81 2.31
CA GLU A 31 -11.59 3.42 1.06
C GLU A 31 -10.82 4.72 0.82
N LEU A 32 -10.25 4.84 -0.37
CA LEU A 32 -9.43 5.97 -0.77
C LEU A 32 -10.14 6.78 -1.85
N LYS A 33 -9.91 8.09 -1.84
CA LYS A 33 -10.37 9.01 -2.88
C LYS A 33 -9.19 9.54 -3.70
N PRO A 34 -9.38 9.88 -4.98
CA PRO A 34 -8.36 10.57 -5.75
C PRO A 34 -7.92 11.87 -5.05
N GLY A 35 -6.62 12.13 -5.02
CA GLY A 35 -6.05 13.28 -4.32
C GLY A 35 -5.55 12.94 -2.92
N ILE A 36 -5.79 13.82 -1.95
CA ILE A 36 -5.26 13.72 -0.58
C ILE A 36 -6.27 12.98 0.31
N ASN A 37 -5.82 11.92 0.97
CA ASN A 37 -6.60 11.19 1.98
C ASN A 37 -6.05 11.53 3.37
N LEU A 38 -6.91 12.04 4.26
CA LEU A 38 -6.55 12.41 5.63
C LEU A 38 -7.04 11.35 6.61
N PHE A 39 -6.12 10.70 7.31
CA PHE A 39 -6.43 9.73 8.37
C PHE A 39 -6.45 10.41 9.74
N VAL A 40 -7.62 10.47 10.37
CA VAL A 40 -7.83 11.08 11.70
C VAL A 40 -8.06 10.04 12.78
N GLY A 41 -7.68 10.35 14.02
CA GLY A 41 -7.93 9.51 15.20
C GLY A 41 -7.04 9.87 16.38
N ALA A 42 -7.19 9.20 17.52
CA ALA A 42 -6.36 9.44 18.70
C ALA A 42 -4.87 9.07 18.47
N ASN A 43 -3.96 9.65 19.27
CA ASN A 43 -2.57 9.18 19.29
C ASN A 43 -2.54 7.69 19.62
N ARG A 44 -1.61 6.94 19.00
CA ARG A 44 -1.48 5.48 19.11
C ARG A 44 -2.65 4.64 18.56
N ALA A 45 -3.63 5.24 17.87
CA ALA A 45 -4.72 4.51 17.22
C ALA A 45 -4.30 3.67 15.99
N GLY A 46 -3.01 3.45 15.74
CA GLY A 46 -2.52 2.64 14.61
C GLY A 46 -2.33 3.37 13.28
N LYS A 47 -2.49 4.71 13.22
CA LYS A 47 -2.29 5.50 11.98
C LYS A 47 -0.90 5.32 11.36
N THR A 48 0.16 5.28 12.18
CA THR A 48 1.52 5.01 11.68
C THR A 48 1.62 3.61 11.08
N ASN A 49 0.98 2.62 11.70
CA ASN A 49 1.00 1.24 11.21
C ASN A 49 0.28 1.10 9.86
N ILE A 50 -0.76 1.90 9.60
CA ILE A 50 -1.41 1.97 8.28
C ILE A 50 -0.41 2.41 7.20
N LEU A 51 0.29 3.53 7.44
CA LEU A 51 1.28 4.05 6.49
C LEU A 51 2.44 3.08 6.31
N GLU A 52 2.88 2.41 7.37
CA GLU A 52 3.91 1.38 7.31
C GLU A 52 3.46 0.13 6.54
N ALA A 53 2.21 -0.29 6.66
CA ALA A 53 1.67 -1.41 5.88
C ALA A 53 1.67 -1.10 4.37
N ILE A 54 1.23 0.10 3.99
CA ILE A 54 1.27 0.57 2.59
C ILE A 54 2.73 0.62 2.09
N ARG A 55 3.64 1.15 2.91
CA ARG A 55 5.07 1.22 2.58
C ARG A 55 5.69 -0.19 2.45
N PHE A 56 5.30 -1.11 3.32
CA PHE A 56 5.73 -2.50 3.27
C PHE A 56 5.32 -3.16 1.96
N LEU A 57 4.05 -3.02 1.58
CA LEU A 57 3.54 -3.54 0.31
C LEU A 57 4.30 -2.97 -0.90
N TYR A 58 4.53 -1.64 -0.92
CA TYR A 58 5.30 -1.00 -2.00
C TYR A 58 6.73 -1.55 -2.10
N LYS A 59 7.41 -1.74 -0.96
CA LYS A 59 8.75 -2.32 -0.95
C LYS A 59 8.75 -3.77 -1.41
N ALA A 60 7.80 -4.57 -0.92
CA ALA A 60 7.66 -5.98 -1.28
C ALA A 60 7.41 -6.21 -2.76
N LEU A 61 6.57 -5.37 -3.39
CA LEU A 61 6.19 -5.55 -4.79
C LEU A 61 7.11 -4.85 -5.78
N ILE A 62 7.69 -3.70 -5.41
CA ILE A 62 8.36 -2.80 -6.37
C ILE A 62 9.82 -2.57 -6.00
N ALA A 63 10.07 -1.94 -4.85
CA ALA A 63 11.40 -1.40 -4.56
C ALA A 63 12.45 -2.48 -4.26
N ASP A 64 12.01 -3.57 -3.64
CA ASP A 64 12.87 -4.66 -3.15
C ASP A 64 12.41 -6.02 -3.70
N ALA A 65 11.72 -6.07 -4.85
CA ALA A 65 11.14 -7.30 -5.41
C ALA A 65 12.15 -8.46 -5.60
N ASN A 66 13.44 -8.14 -5.76
CA ASN A 66 14.54 -9.11 -5.89
C ASN A 66 15.48 -9.13 -4.67
N LYS A 67 15.06 -8.58 -3.54
CA LYS A 67 15.79 -8.56 -2.26
C LYS A 67 14.85 -9.08 -1.17
N THR A 68 15.35 -9.27 0.05
CA THR A 68 14.48 -9.39 1.22
C THR A 68 13.77 -8.04 1.41
N PRO A 69 12.46 -7.94 1.10
CA PRO A 69 11.79 -6.67 1.17
C PRO A 69 11.69 -6.26 2.63
N TYR A 70 12.00 -4.99 2.90
CA TYR A 70 12.06 -4.48 4.28
C TYR A 70 13.24 -5.03 5.09
N LEU A 71 14.48 -4.76 4.64
CA LEU A 71 15.60 -4.57 5.57
C LEU A 71 15.51 -3.14 6.12
N PRO A 72 14.94 -2.89 7.33
CA PRO A 72 15.10 -1.59 7.96
C PRO A 72 16.59 -1.32 8.15
N HIS A 73 17.03 -0.08 7.92
CA HIS A 73 18.34 0.37 8.40
C HIS A 73 18.30 0.24 9.94
N ARG A 74 18.76 -0.90 10.46
CA ARG A 74 19.01 -1.30 11.87
C ARG A 74 18.47 -0.37 12.98
N PRO A 75 17.90 -0.97 14.04
CA PRO A 75 18.76 -1.63 15.03
C PRO A 75 18.55 -3.15 15.10
N HIS A 76 19.52 -3.84 15.71
CA HIS A 76 19.68 -5.30 15.84
C HIS A 76 18.63 -6.01 16.72
N TYR A 77 17.37 -5.55 16.74
CA TYR A 77 16.31 -6.07 17.62
C TYR A 77 15.01 -6.40 16.90
N TRP A 78 15.05 -6.51 15.57
CA TRP A 78 13.85 -6.65 14.76
C TRP A 78 13.64 -8.10 14.35
N ASP A 79 12.55 -8.69 14.83
CA ASP A 79 12.07 -10.03 14.48
C ASP A 79 11.06 -9.89 13.33
N PRO A 80 11.12 -10.69 12.25
CA PRO A 80 10.04 -10.73 11.25
C PRO A 80 8.63 -10.84 11.85
N LEU A 81 8.48 -11.48 13.01
CA LEU A 81 7.22 -11.57 13.75
C LEU A 81 6.72 -10.22 14.27
N ASP A 82 7.57 -9.19 14.38
CA ASP A 82 7.15 -7.82 14.73
C ASP A 82 6.23 -7.20 13.68
N LEU A 83 6.23 -7.71 12.44
CA LEU A 83 5.27 -7.34 11.41
C LEU A 83 3.92 -8.02 11.57
N VAL A 84 3.89 -9.19 12.21
CA VAL A 84 2.70 -10.02 12.28
C VAL A 84 1.89 -9.62 13.49
N PHE A 85 0.57 -9.54 13.33
CA PHE A 85 -0.33 -9.20 14.42
C PHE A 85 -0.12 -10.13 15.62
N LYS A 86 0.07 -9.54 16.80
CA LYS A 86 0.42 -10.24 18.05
C LYS A 86 1.69 -11.10 17.99
N LYS A 87 2.54 -10.93 16.99
CA LYS A 87 3.73 -11.77 16.73
C LYS A 87 3.40 -13.26 16.58
N ASP A 88 2.20 -13.55 16.08
CA ASP A 88 1.69 -14.92 15.94
C ASP A 88 2.13 -15.52 14.60
N PRO A 89 3.06 -16.51 14.58
CA PRO A 89 3.57 -17.09 13.33
C PRO A 89 2.51 -17.87 12.55
N SER A 90 1.36 -18.20 13.14
CA SER A 90 0.25 -18.86 12.44
C SER A 90 -0.56 -17.90 11.56
N ARG A 91 -0.37 -16.59 11.72
CA ARG A 91 -1.08 -15.56 10.96
C ARG A 91 -0.26 -15.09 9.77
N TYR A 92 -0.91 -15.06 8.61
CA TYR A 92 -0.33 -14.49 7.39
C TYR A 92 -0.76 -13.04 7.23
N ILE A 93 0.22 -12.18 6.90
CA ILE A 93 -0.05 -10.82 6.43
C ILE A 93 -0.69 -10.93 5.06
N SER A 94 -1.83 -10.28 4.86
CA SER A 94 -2.48 -10.25 3.55
C SER A 94 -2.99 -8.87 3.19
N TYR A 95 -3.00 -8.60 1.89
CA TYR A 95 -3.48 -7.37 1.28
C TYR A 95 -4.51 -7.72 0.20
N GLU A 96 -5.63 -7.01 0.19
CA GLU A 96 -6.58 -7.03 -0.92
C GLU A 96 -6.65 -5.60 -1.48
N LEU A 97 -6.47 -5.47 -2.80
CA LEU A 97 -6.42 -4.18 -3.49
C LEU A 97 -7.55 -4.10 -4.51
N THR A 98 -8.33 -3.01 -4.44
CA THR A 98 -9.28 -2.67 -5.49
C THR A 98 -8.71 -1.52 -6.30
N LEU A 99 -8.52 -1.74 -7.60
CA LEU A 99 -8.00 -0.75 -8.53
C LEU A 99 -9.11 -0.26 -9.46
N GLU A 100 -9.18 1.06 -9.67
CA GLU A 100 -10.05 1.68 -10.65
C GLU A 100 -9.24 2.24 -11.82
N HIS A 101 -9.77 2.09 -13.03
CA HIS A 101 -9.18 2.62 -14.25
C HIS A 101 -9.94 3.86 -14.71
N PHE A 102 -9.20 4.95 -14.96
CA PHE A 102 -9.71 6.16 -15.59
C PHE A 102 -9.18 6.24 -17.02
N THR A 103 -10.09 6.19 -17.98
CA THR A 103 -9.82 6.54 -19.37
C THR A 103 -9.96 8.05 -19.51
N SER A 104 -8.85 8.74 -19.80
CA SER A 104 -8.92 10.15 -20.21
C SER A 104 -9.50 10.19 -21.62
N ILE A 105 -10.80 10.46 -21.75
CA ILE A 105 -11.37 10.85 -23.04
C ILE A 105 -10.80 12.24 -23.34
N LYS A 106 -9.90 12.33 -24.33
CA LYS A 106 -9.51 13.64 -24.87
C LYS A 106 -10.71 14.16 -25.64
N ASN A 107 -11.42 15.14 -25.09
CA ASN A 107 -12.32 15.97 -25.88
C ASN A 107 -11.44 16.84 -26.78
N ASN A 108 -11.36 16.48 -28.05
CA ASN A 108 -10.84 17.37 -29.09
C ASN A 108 -11.87 18.48 -29.29
N ILE A 109 -11.53 19.70 -28.91
CA ILE A 109 -12.13 20.92 -29.48
C ILE A 109 -11.18 21.37 -30.58
#